data_AF-A0ABD7TXV5-F1
#
_entry.id   AF-A0ABD7TXV5-F1
#
_cell.length_a   1.000
_cell.length_b   1.000
_cell.length_c   1.000
_cell.angle_alpha   90.00
_cell.angle_beta   90.00
_cell.angle_gamma   90.00
#
_symmetry.space_group_name_H-M   'P 1'
#
loop_
_entity.id
_entity.type
_entity.pdbx_description
1 polymer ?
#
loop_
_entity_poly.entity_id
_entity_poly.type
_entity_poly.pdbx_seq_one_letter_code
_entity_poly.pdbx_strand_id
1 'polypeptide(L)'
;MKKYIIFTYIIILIVVLLSFINPYYDAYFTHVYDGGDISIYHLELSIILLVISVGGVIVHKREREAWLLSIGLAIFNVLVINPLIFFYVFFGFPFVN
;
A
#
# COMPACT_ATOMS: atom_id res chain seq x y z
N MET A 1 -5.63 21.20 0.99
CA MET A 1 -4.54 20.25 1.33
C MET A 1 -5.03 18.89 1.80
N LYS A 2 -5.95 18.77 2.79
CA LYS A 2 -6.57 17.47 3.17
C LYS A 2 -7.05 16.62 1.97
N LYS A 3 -7.74 17.26 1.01
CA LYS A 3 -8.25 16.59 -0.21
C LYS A 3 -7.14 15.98 -1.06
N TYR A 4 -6.00 16.65 -1.22
CA TYR A 4 -4.89 16.17 -2.06
C TYR A 4 -4.16 14.98 -1.44
N ILE A 5 -3.94 14.98 -0.11
CA ILE A 5 -3.33 13.85 0.61
C ILE A 5 -4.19 12.59 0.48
N ILE A 6 -5.51 12.74 0.68
CA ILE A 6 -6.47 11.65 0.49
C ILE A 6 -6.45 11.18 -0.97
N PHE A 7 -6.41 12.11 -1.93
CA PHE A 7 -6.35 11.79 -3.35
C PHE A 7 -5.08 11.03 -3.72
N THR A 8 -3.92 11.39 -3.15
CA THR A 8 -2.66 10.67 -3.35
C THR A 8 -2.73 9.26 -2.79
N TYR A 9 -3.28 9.07 -1.60
CA TYR A 9 -3.48 7.72 -1.05
C TYR A 9 -4.45 6.89 -1.87
N ILE A 10 -5.55 7.49 -2.34
CA ILE A 10 -6.51 6.81 -3.22
C ILE A 10 -5.84 6.43 -4.55
N ILE A 11 -5.05 7.32 -5.15
CA ILE A 11 -4.31 7.00 -6.38
C ILE A 11 -3.31 5.87 -6.13
N ILE A 12 -2.54 5.92 -5.04
CA ILE A 12 -1.59 4.85 -4.69
C ILE A 12 -2.35 3.53 -4.49
N LEU A 13 -3.46 3.54 -3.77
CA LEU A 13 -4.30 2.35 -3.55
C LEU A 13 -4.86 1.81 -4.87
N ILE A 14 -5.33 2.67 -5.77
CA ILE A 14 -5.84 2.28 -7.09
C ILE A 14 -4.72 1.73 -7.96
N VAL A 15 -3.55 2.37 -7.99
CA VAL A 15 -2.39 1.89 -8.75
C VAL A 15 -1.98 0.52 -8.25
N VAL A 16 -1.85 0.35 -6.93
CA VAL A 16 -1.60 -0.93 -6.29
C VAL A 16 -2.65 -1.96 -6.73
N LEU A 17 -3.94 -1.68 -6.56
CA LEU A 17 -5.03 -2.60 -6.92
C LEU A 17 -5.00 -2.97 -8.41
N LEU A 18 -4.73 -2.01 -9.30
CA LEU A 18 -4.64 -2.25 -10.74
C LEU A 18 -3.43 -3.12 -11.11
N SER A 19 -2.31 -3.00 -10.40
CA SER A 19 -1.15 -3.90 -10.54
C SER A 19 -1.50 -5.35 -10.20
N PHE A 20 -2.39 -5.57 -9.24
CA PHE A 20 -2.82 -6.91 -8.80
C PHE A 20 -3.98 -7.50 -9.61
N ILE A 21 -4.81 -6.65 -10.24
CA ILE A 21 -5.98 -7.09 -11.02
C ILE A 21 -5.62 -7.33 -12.49
N ASN A 22 -4.53 -6.75 -12.99
CA ASN A 22 -4.16 -6.87 -14.39
C ASN A 22 -3.54 -8.25 -14.70
N PRO A 23 -4.21 -9.10 -15.49
CA PRO A 23 -3.74 -10.46 -15.79
C PRO A 23 -2.43 -10.49 -16.61
N TYR A 24 -2.10 -9.40 -17.33
CA TYR A 24 -0.80 -9.27 -18.02
C TYR A 24 0.35 -8.94 -17.06
N TYR A 25 0.05 -8.27 -15.95
CA TYR A 25 1.02 -8.06 -14.88
C TYR A 25 1.26 -9.39 -14.18
N ASP A 26 0.18 -10.11 -13.91
CA ASP A 26 0.19 -11.37 -13.19
C ASP A 26 1.05 -12.47 -13.84
N ALA A 27 0.90 -12.70 -15.15
CA ALA A 27 1.67 -13.71 -15.88
C ALA A 27 3.18 -13.38 -15.99
N TYR A 28 3.56 -12.10 -15.95
CA TYR A 28 4.97 -11.69 -15.99
C TYR A 28 5.56 -11.57 -14.58
N PHE A 29 4.78 -11.14 -13.58
CA PHE A 29 5.22 -10.98 -12.21
C PHE A 29 5.38 -12.31 -11.49
N THR A 30 4.42 -13.23 -11.59
CA THR A 30 4.54 -14.58 -10.98
C THR A 30 5.66 -15.42 -11.57
N HIS A 31 6.12 -15.09 -12.79
CA HIS A 31 7.27 -15.72 -13.43
C HIS A 31 8.63 -15.16 -12.97
N VAL A 32 8.67 -13.95 -12.41
CA VAL A 32 9.90 -13.22 -12.05
C VAL A 32 10.06 -13.06 -10.54
N TYR A 33 8.96 -12.94 -9.81
CA TYR A 33 8.90 -12.69 -8.38
C TYR A 33 7.94 -13.69 -7.73
N ASP A 34 8.37 -14.29 -6.63
CA ASP A 34 7.52 -15.22 -5.89
C ASP A 34 6.44 -14.43 -5.13
N GLY A 35 5.36 -15.08 -4.72
CA GLY A 35 4.27 -14.41 -3.99
C GLY A 35 4.72 -13.66 -2.73
N GLY A 36 5.85 -14.10 -2.15
CA GLY A 36 6.51 -13.41 -1.04
C GLY A 36 7.04 -12.04 -1.39
N ASP A 37 7.67 -11.88 -2.55
CA ASP A 37 8.34 -10.63 -2.94
C ASP A 37 7.33 -9.49 -3.10
N ILE A 38 6.16 -9.80 -3.66
CA ILE A 38 5.08 -8.83 -3.85
C ILE A 38 4.54 -8.32 -2.51
N SER A 39 4.37 -9.23 -1.56
CA SER A 39 3.92 -8.91 -0.20
C SER A 39 4.95 -8.03 0.53
N ILE A 40 6.25 -8.29 0.31
CA ILE A 40 7.35 -7.51 0.87
C ILE A 40 7.38 -6.10 0.29
N TYR A 41 7.29 -5.94 -1.04
CA TYR A 41 7.30 -4.62 -1.67
C TYR A 41 6.13 -3.73 -1.22
N HIS A 42 4.94 -4.31 -1.06
CA HIS A 42 3.79 -3.56 -0.57
C HIS A 42 3.98 -3.12 0.89
N LEU A 43 4.60 -3.97 1.72
CA LEU A 43 4.97 -3.63 3.10
C LEU A 43 5.99 -2.49 3.15
N GLU A 44 7.05 -2.56 2.35
CA GLU A 44 8.07 -1.51 2.27
C GLU A 44 7.47 -0.15 1.87
N LEU A 45 6.63 -0.12 0.83
CA LEU A 45 5.93 1.09 0.41
C LEU A 45 5.04 1.66 1.52
N SER A 46 4.32 0.79 2.23
CA SER A 46 3.46 1.19 3.35
C SER A 46 4.27 1.79 4.51
N ILE A 47 5.46 1.25 4.79
CA ILE A 47 6.37 1.79 5.82
C ILE A 47 6.94 3.14 5.38
N ILE A 48 7.36 3.30 4.13
CA ILE A 48 7.87 4.58 3.59
C ILE A 48 6.79 5.67 3.74
N LEU A 49 5.54 5.35 3.38
CA LEU A 49 4.41 6.26 3.51
C LEU A 49 4.13 6.63 4.97
N LEU A 50 4.29 5.69 5.90
CA LEU A 50 4.18 5.96 7.33
C LEU A 50 5.26 6.93 7.81
N VAL A 51 6.53 6.70 7.44
CA VAL A 51 7.66 7.57 7.79
C VAL A 51 7.46 8.99 7.26
N ILE A 52 7.06 9.13 5.99
CA ILE A 52 6.76 10.44 5.39
C ILE A 52 5.61 11.13 6.15
N SER A 53 4.56 10.38 6.50
CA SER A 53 3.41 10.92 7.23
C SER A 53 3.78 11.42 8.63
N VAL A 54 4.63 10.68 9.35
CA VAL A 54 5.17 11.09 10.66
C VAL A 54 6.06 12.32 10.52
N GLY A 55 6.96 12.34 9.53
CA GLY A 55 7.79 13.51 9.22
C GLY A 55 6.95 14.74 8.92
N GLY A 56 5.85 14.57 8.17
CA GLY A 56 4.90 15.63 7.85
C GLY A 56 4.24 16.25 9.09
N VAL A 57 3.88 15.45 10.11
CA VAL A 57 3.36 15.95 11.40
C VAL A 57 4.38 16.85 12.10
N ILE A 58 5.66 16.49 12.07
CA ILE A 58 6.74 17.22 12.75
C ILE A 58 7.01 18.55 12.06
N VAL A 59 7.09 18.55 10.73
CA VAL A 59 7.46 19.72 9.92
C VAL A 59 6.29 20.70 9.75
N HIS A 60 5.07 20.21 9.51
CA HIS A 60 3.93 21.03 9.10
C HIS A 60 2.87 21.16 10.19
N LYS A 61 3.22 21.85 11.29
CA LYS A 61 2.35 22.03 12.47
C LYS A 61 0.97 22.64 12.15
N ARG A 62 0.87 23.51 11.14
CA ARG A 62 -0.39 24.15 10.72
C ARG A 62 -1.40 23.16 10.10
N GLU A 63 -0.91 22.03 9.60
CA GLU A 63 -1.73 21.01 8.92
C GLU A 63 -1.69 19.67 9.64
N ARG A 64 -1.39 19.70 10.94
CA ARG A 64 -1.18 18.53 11.78
C ARG A 64 -2.30 17.51 11.67
N GLU A 65 -3.56 17.94 11.63
CA GLU A 65 -4.71 17.04 11.47
C GLU A 65 -4.69 16.23 10.18
N ALA A 66 -4.24 16.83 9.07
CA ALA A 66 -4.17 16.14 7.78
C ALA A 66 -3.07 15.07 7.79
N TRP A 67 -1.93 15.39 8.39
CA TRP A 67 -0.83 14.46 8.57
C TRP A 67 -1.15 13.35 9.58
N LEU A 68 -1.89 13.65 10.65
CA LEU A 68 -2.41 12.63 11.57
C LEU A 68 -3.37 11.65 10.88
N LEU A 69 -4.24 12.15 10.00
CA LEU A 69 -5.08 11.28 9.16
C LEU A 69 -4.23 10.40 8.23
N SER A 70 -3.19 10.98 7.62
CA SER A 70 -2.23 10.25 6.78
C SER A 70 -1.52 9.13 7.55
N ILE A 71 -1.11 9.39 8.81
CA ILE A 71 -0.55 8.36 9.70
C ILE A 71 -1.58 7.26 9.95
N GLY A 72 -2.83 7.61 10.25
CA GLY A 72 -3.89 6.63 10.46
C GLY A 72 -4.11 5.72 9.25
N LEU A 73 -4.10 6.29 8.04
CA LEU A 73 -4.20 5.54 6.79
C LEU A 73 -2.98 4.65 6.55
N ALA A 74 -1.76 5.14 6.81
CA ALA A 74 -0.55 4.36 6.70
C ALA A 74 -0.54 3.16 7.66
N ILE A 75 -0.95 3.37 8.92
CA ILE A 75 -1.09 2.31 9.92
C ILE A 75 -2.11 1.27 9.46
N PHE A 76 -3.27 1.71 8.96
CA PHE A 76 -4.28 0.81 8.41
C PHE A 76 -3.73 -0.02 7.23
N ASN A 77 -2.94 0.61 6.35
CA ASN A 77 -2.31 -0.09 5.23
C ASN A 77 -1.32 -1.16 5.72
N VAL A 78 -0.52 -0.83 6.74
CA VAL A 78 0.43 -1.77 7.34
C VAL A 78 -0.25 -2.92 8.07
N LEU A 79 -1.28 -2.65 8.86
CA LEU A 79 -1.87 -3.63 9.78
C LEU A 79 -3.05 -4.42 9.20
N VAL A 80 -3.71 -3.90 8.17
CA VAL A 80 -4.92 -4.52 7.60
C VAL A 80 -4.69 -4.93 6.15
N ILE A 81 -4.25 -4.00 5.31
CA ILE A 81 -4.12 -4.28 3.87
C ILE A 81 -2.97 -5.23 3.58
N ASN A 82 -1.78 -5.04 4.20
CA ASN A 82 -0.65 -5.95 3.99
C ASN A 82 -0.96 -7.41 4.37
N PRO A 83 -1.54 -7.71 5.55
CA PRO A 83 -1.97 -9.07 5.85
C PRO A 83 -2.95 -9.63 4.83
N LEU A 84 -3.93 -8.84 4.36
CA LEU A 84 -4.88 -9.29 3.35
C LEU A 84 -4.20 -9.60 2.01
N ILE A 85 -3.25 -8.77 1.57
CA ILE A 85 -2.44 -9.01 0.37
C ILE A 85 -1.61 -10.27 0.54
N PHE A 86 -0.93 -10.44 1.68
CA PHE A 86 -0.19 -11.65 1.99
C PHE A 86 -1.10 -12.89 1.90
N PHE A 87 -2.28 -12.84 2.52
CA PHE A 87 -3.24 -13.96 2.45
C PHE A 87 -3.68 -14.24 1.01
N TYR A 88 -3.99 -13.20 0.24
CA TYR A 88 -4.39 -13.34 -1.15
C TYR A 88 -3.28 -13.95 -2.02
N VAL A 89 -2.05 -13.48 -1.84
CA VAL A 89 -0.90 -13.90 -2.65
C VAL A 89 -0.42 -15.31 -2.30
N PHE A 90 -0.45 -15.71 -1.03
CA PHE A 90 0.00 -17.05 -0.62
C PHE A 90 -1.09 -18.11 -0.66
N PHE A 91 -2.35 -17.75 -0.43
CA PHE A 91 -3.47 -18.71 -0.32
C PHE A 91 -4.57 -18.49 -1.35
N GLY A 92 -4.62 -17.37 -2.07
CA GLY A 92 -5.59 -17.15 -3.15
C GLY A 92 -5.04 -17.61 -4.50
N PHE A 93 -3.84 -17.17 -4.84
CA PHE A 93 -3.17 -17.46 -6.10
C PHE A 93 -2.99 -18.96 -6.46
N PRO A 94 -2.56 -19.84 -5.54
CA PRO A 94 -2.35 -21.25 -5.86
C PRO A 94 -3.63 -22.05 -6.14
N PHE A 95 -4.82 -21.48 -5.95
CA PHE A 95 -6.10 -22.18 -6.13
C PHE A 95 -6.93 -21.67 -7.31
N VAL A 96 -6.43 -20.66 -8.05
CA VAL A 96 -7.09 -20.09 -9.23
C VAL A 96 -6.47 -20.59 -10.55
N ASN A 97 -5.28 -21.20 -10.49
CA ASN A 97 -4.64 -21.94 -11.59
C ASN A 97 -4.85 -23.45 -11.45
#